data_AF-V7IAL5-F1
#
_entry.id   AF-V7IAL5-F1
#
_cell.length_a   1.000
_cell.length_b   1.000
_cell.length_c   1.000
_cell.angle_alpha   90.00
_cell.angle_beta   90.00
_cell.angle_gamma   90.00
#
_symmetry.space_group_name_H-M   'P 1'
#
loop_
_entity.id
_entity.type
_entity.pdbx_description
1 polymer ?
#
loop_
_entity_poly.entity_id
_entity_poly.type
_entity_poly.pdbx_seq_one_letter_code
_entity_poly.pdbx_strand_id
1 'polypeptide(L)'
;MSVKWNGTKLVKLIADNEIKVAELYRTMAKEVNKGIGVQFFENLAKDEERHNMIYAALLGKVPDVGDVELDEDDAKYLDLLIDNNFLNDSEAVIAKARALFDKSQVFDIAERVETDSVMFVTELARVYPDLAKGDLATILKEEKKHLRTILEKKTDRSIFRIGM
;
A
#
# COMPACT_ATOMS: atom_id res chain seq x y z
N MET A 1 -11.38 13.51 24.68
CA MET A 1 -12.81 13.70 24.38
C MET A 1 -13.15 12.88 23.14
N SER A 2 -14.42 12.58 22.84
CA SER A 2 -14.75 11.96 21.54
C SER A 2 -14.97 13.03 20.47
N VAL A 3 -14.59 12.72 19.25
CA VAL A 3 -14.73 13.58 18.08
C VAL A 3 -15.30 12.79 16.91
N LYS A 4 -16.08 13.47 16.07
CA LYS A 4 -16.48 12.93 14.77
C LYS A 4 -15.31 13.01 13.81
N TRP A 5 -14.86 11.86 13.34
CA TRP A 5 -13.79 11.76 12.37
C TRP A 5 -14.31 11.21 11.05
N ASN A 6 -13.90 11.85 9.95
CA ASN A 6 -14.36 11.53 8.61
C ASN A 6 -13.44 10.47 7.97
N GLY A 7 -13.85 9.20 8.06
CA GLY A 7 -13.07 8.09 7.49
C GLY A 7 -13.15 7.91 5.98
N THR A 8 -13.98 8.70 5.29
CA THR A 8 -13.90 8.78 3.82
C THR A 8 -12.51 9.24 3.37
N LYS A 9 -11.82 10.07 4.17
CA LYS A 9 -10.44 10.48 3.89
C LYS A 9 -9.48 9.28 3.78
N LEU A 10 -9.58 8.33 4.71
CA LEU A 10 -8.70 7.14 4.72
C LEU A 10 -9.05 6.19 3.57
N VAL A 11 -10.32 5.91 3.32
CA VAL A 11 -10.71 5.05 2.19
C VAL A 11 -10.28 5.66 0.86
N LYS A 12 -10.42 6.99 0.71
CA LYS A 12 -9.97 7.70 -0.48
C LYS A 12 -8.46 7.62 -0.63
N LEU A 13 -7.71 7.84 0.45
CA LEU A 13 -6.26 7.72 0.44
C LEU A 13 -5.82 6.32 -0.02
N ILE A 14 -6.43 5.26 0.54
CA ILE A 14 -6.10 3.89 0.18
C ILE A 14 -6.37 3.66 -1.31
N ALA A 15 -7.56 4.01 -1.80
CA ALA A 15 -7.89 3.87 -3.22
C ALA A 15 -6.89 4.62 -4.13
N ASP A 16 -6.55 5.86 -3.79
CA ASP A 16 -5.61 6.68 -4.54
C ASP A 16 -4.18 6.10 -4.48
N ASN A 17 -3.80 5.47 -3.36
CA ASN A 17 -2.52 4.80 -3.22
C ASN A 17 -2.44 3.55 -4.11
N GLU A 18 -3.45 2.69 -4.13
CA GLU A 18 -3.44 1.44 -4.93
C GLU A 18 -3.04 1.68 -6.39
N ILE A 19 -3.61 2.69 -7.03
CA ILE A 19 -3.29 2.98 -8.44
C ILE A 19 -1.86 3.54 -8.61
N LYS A 20 -1.36 4.30 -7.63
CA LYS A 20 0.02 4.79 -7.62
C LYS A 20 1.01 3.65 -7.39
N VAL A 21 0.67 2.69 -6.54
CA VAL A 21 1.48 1.48 -6.32
C VAL A 21 1.52 0.63 -7.57
N ALA A 22 0.38 0.45 -8.25
CA ALA A 22 0.34 -0.22 -9.54
C ALA A 22 1.30 0.42 -10.55
N GLU A 23 1.26 1.75 -10.71
CA GLU A 23 2.17 2.48 -11.60
C GLU A 23 3.64 2.31 -11.21
N LEU A 24 3.93 2.39 -9.91
CA LEU A 24 5.26 2.17 -9.35
C LEU A 24 5.77 0.78 -9.72
N TYR A 25 4.98 -0.27 -9.53
CA TYR A 25 5.35 -1.64 -9.86
C TYR A 25 5.50 -1.87 -11.37
N ARG A 26 4.66 -1.27 -12.22
CA ARG A 26 4.89 -1.29 -13.68
C ARG A 26 6.19 -0.59 -14.04
N THR A 27 6.54 0.49 -13.36
CA THR A 27 7.82 1.17 -13.57
C THR A 27 8.99 0.27 -13.16
N MET A 28 8.93 -0.32 -11.96
CA MET A 28 9.95 -1.28 -11.49
C MET A 28 10.09 -2.47 -12.45
N ALA A 29 9.00 -2.99 -13.00
CA ALA A 29 9.03 -4.07 -13.98
C ALA A 29 9.76 -3.70 -15.28
N LYS A 30 9.58 -2.47 -15.78
CA LYS A 30 10.28 -1.97 -16.98
C LYS A 30 11.78 -1.79 -16.74
N GLU A 31 12.13 -1.33 -15.56
CA GLU A 31 13.49 -0.95 -15.18
C GLU A 31 14.36 -2.14 -14.73
N VAL A 32 13.76 -3.23 -14.26
CA VAL A 32 14.53 -4.44 -13.90
C VAL A 32 15.07 -5.11 -15.18
N ASN A 33 16.41 -5.12 -15.33
CA ASN A 33 17.11 -5.87 -16.39
C ASN A 33 16.51 -7.27 -16.56
N LYS A 34 15.99 -7.55 -17.77
CA LYS A 34 15.19 -8.73 -18.16
C LYS A 34 15.52 -9.99 -17.34
N GLY A 35 14.58 -10.38 -16.48
CA GLY A 35 14.69 -11.55 -15.59
C GLY A 35 13.41 -11.76 -14.76
N ILE A 36 13.43 -12.71 -13.82
CA ILE A 36 12.27 -13.10 -12.97
C ILE A 36 11.62 -11.91 -12.24
N GLY A 37 12.33 -10.81 -12.03
CA GLY A 37 11.80 -9.61 -11.37
C GLY A 37 10.72 -8.87 -12.16
N VAL A 38 10.72 -8.95 -13.50
CA VAL A 38 9.70 -8.29 -14.34
C VAL A 38 8.33 -8.89 -14.06
N GLN A 39 8.19 -10.22 -14.20
CA GLN A 39 6.92 -10.90 -13.96
C GLN A 39 6.41 -10.74 -12.53
N PHE A 40 7.33 -10.65 -11.57
CA PHE A 40 6.98 -10.41 -10.17
C PHE A 40 6.28 -9.08 -9.97
N PHE A 41 6.90 -7.97 -10.39
CA PHE A 41 6.30 -6.64 -10.24
C PHE A 41 5.07 -6.46 -11.15
N GLU A 42 5.03 -7.07 -12.32
CA GLU A 42 3.83 -7.08 -13.18
C GLU A 42 2.63 -7.79 -12.53
N ASN A 43 2.87 -8.81 -11.71
CA ASN A 43 1.81 -9.48 -10.96
C ASN A 43 1.34 -8.62 -9.79
N LEU A 44 2.26 -8.03 -9.03
CA LEU A 44 1.90 -7.10 -7.95
C LEU A 44 1.05 -5.95 -8.48
N ALA A 45 1.47 -5.31 -9.58
CA ALA A 45 0.71 -4.20 -10.18
C ALA A 45 -0.75 -4.57 -10.54
N LYS A 46 -0.98 -5.81 -11.00
CA LYS A 46 -2.34 -6.29 -11.31
C LYS A 46 -3.16 -6.53 -10.05
N ASP A 47 -2.52 -6.98 -8.98
CA ASP A 47 -3.19 -7.16 -7.69
C ASP A 47 -3.65 -5.79 -7.15
N GLU A 48 -2.82 -4.74 -7.24
CA GLU A 48 -3.20 -3.38 -6.81
C GLU A 48 -4.28 -2.74 -7.68
N GLU A 49 -4.23 -2.96 -9.00
CA GLU A 49 -5.33 -2.54 -9.89
C GLU A 49 -6.67 -3.18 -9.44
N ARG A 50 -6.64 -4.42 -8.97
CA ARG A 50 -7.83 -5.09 -8.41
C ARG A 50 -8.22 -4.54 -7.05
N HIS A 51 -7.27 -4.27 -6.15
CA HIS A 51 -7.54 -3.63 -4.87
C HIS A 51 -8.19 -2.26 -5.05
N ASN A 52 -7.66 -1.43 -5.96
CA ASN A 52 -8.23 -0.14 -6.32
C ASN A 52 -9.71 -0.25 -6.70
N MET A 53 -10.08 -1.23 -7.54
CA MET A 53 -11.47 -1.45 -7.94
C MET A 53 -12.37 -1.77 -6.76
N ILE A 54 -11.87 -2.53 -5.77
CA ILE A 54 -12.63 -2.83 -4.54
C ILE A 54 -12.81 -1.56 -3.71
N TYR A 55 -11.74 -0.80 -3.46
CA TYR A 55 -11.84 0.45 -2.68
C TYR A 55 -12.67 1.53 -3.38
N ALA A 56 -12.59 1.64 -4.70
CA ALA A 56 -13.45 2.54 -5.48
C ALA A 56 -14.93 2.15 -5.36
N ALA A 57 -15.25 0.85 -5.34
CA ALA A 57 -16.60 0.38 -5.09
C ALA A 57 -17.08 0.66 -3.65
N LEU A 58 -16.17 0.62 -2.66
CA LEU A 58 -16.46 1.03 -1.28
C LEU A 58 -16.73 2.54 -1.19
N LEU A 59 -15.93 3.37 -1.85
CA LEU A 59 -16.18 4.81 -1.96
C LEU A 59 -17.52 5.08 -2.64
N GLY A 60 -17.90 4.35 -3.67
CA GLY A 60 -19.22 4.50 -4.32
C GLY A 60 -20.41 4.24 -3.39
N LYS A 61 -20.19 3.54 -2.26
CA LYS A 61 -21.15 3.29 -1.19
C LYS A 61 -21.00 4.32 -0.05
N VAL A 62 -20.63 5.56 -0.38
CA VAL A 62 -20.37 6.71 0.52
C VAL A 62 -21.23 6.75 1.80
N PRO A 63 -22.55 6.46 1.81
CA PRO A 63 -23.35 6.49 3.03
C PRO A 63 -22.84 5.57 4.16
N ASP A 64 -22.13 4.49 3.83
CA ASP A 64 -21.69 3.47 4.79
C ASP A 64 -20.28 3.75 5.38
N VAL A 65 -19.51 4.68 4.80
CA VAL A 65 -18.17 5.10 5.28
C VAL A 65 -18.27 6.41 6.08
N GLY A 66 -19.46 6.74 6.59
CA GLY A 66 -19.75 8.00 7.28
C GLY A 66 -18.86 8.31 8.49
N ASP A 67 -19.11 9.44 9.14
CA ASP A 67 -18.35 9.85 10.32
C ASP A 67 -18.42 8.78 11.42
N VAL A 68 -17.26 8.50 12.02
CA VAL A 68 -17.13 7.62 13.20
C VAL A 68 -16.79 8.45 14.43
N GLU A 69 -17.27 8.01 15.59
CA GLU A 69 -16.88 8.59 16.87
C GLU A 69 -15.57 7.93 17.32
N LEU A 70 -14.50 8.71 17.39
CA LEU A 70 -13.19 8.27 17.89
C LEU A 70 -12.78 9.12 19.09
N ASP A 71 -11.83 8.64 19.88
CA ASP A 71 -11.14 9.54 20.79
C ASP A 71 -10.26 10.53 20.00
N GLU A 72 -10.04 11.70 20.58
CA GLU A 72 -9.31 12.80 19.95
C GLU A 72 -7.87 12.44 19.58
N ASP A 73 -7.19 11.63 20.40
CA ASP A 73 -5.81 11.20 20.13
C ASP A 73 -5.76 10.23 18.95
N ASP A 74 -6.73 9.31 18.86
CA ASP A 74 -6.87 8.37 17.75
C ASP A 74 -7.24 9.05 16.43
N ALA A 75 -8.18 10.01 16.46
CA ALA A 75 -8.50 10.84 15.29
C ALA A 75 -7.27 11.61 14.79
N LYS A 76 -6.48 12.18 15.70
CA LYS A 76 -5.25 12.90 15.37
C LYS A 76 -4.17 11.96 14.84
N TYR A 77 -4.06 10.75 15.38
CA TYR A 77 -3.16 9.72 14.87
C TYR A 77 -3.50 9.37 13.41
N LEU A 78 -4.77 9.12 13.10
CA LEU A 78 -5.21 8.79 11.73
C LEU A 78 -5.00 9.96 10.76
N ASP A 79 -5.26 11.19 11.18
CA ASP A 79 -4.97 12.37 10.35
C ASP A 79 -3.47 12.49 10.07
N LEU A 80 -2.59 12.30 11.08
CA LEU A 80 -1.14 12.28 10.87
C LEU A 80 -0.70 11.14 9.96
N LEU A 81 -1.35 9.98 10.04
CA LEU A 81 -1.08 8.84 9.19
C LEU A 81 -1.36 9.16 7.71
N ILE A 82 -2.48 9.85 7.46
CA ILE A 82 -2.88 10.30 6.12
C ILE A 82 -1.93 11.39 5.60
N ASP A 83 -1.62 12.38 6.43
CA ASP A 83 -0.80 13.53 6.06
C ASP A 83 0.66 13.13 5.76
N ASN A 84 1.16 12.08 6.43
CA ASN A 84 2.52 11.57 6.26
C ASN A 84 2.60 10.35 5.31
N ASN A 85 1.56 10.11 4.51
CA ASN A 85 1.55 9.05 3.51
C ASN A 85 2.75 9.15 2.55
N PHE A 86 3.50 8.05 2.43
CA PHE A 86 4.71 7.99 1.60
C PHE A 86 4.46 8.30 0.12
N LEU A 87 3.26 8.01 -0.38
CA LEU A 87 2.85 8.23 -1.77
C LEU A 87 2.18 9.59 -2.02
N ASN A 88 2.27 10.53 -1.06
CA ASN A 88 1.83 11.91 -1.28
C ASN A 88 2.65 12.60 -2.40
N ASP A 89 3.94 12.26 -2.53
CA ASP A 89 4.80 12.65 -3.65
C ASP A 89 5.18 11.42 -4.50
N SER A 90 4.16 10.80 -5.11
CA SER A 90 4.36 9.58 -5.91
C SER A 90 5.28 9.80 -7.11
N GLU A 91 5.32 11.00 -7.68
CA GLU A 91 6.24 11.34 -8.76
C GLU A 91 7.70 11.25 -8.30
N ALA A 92 8.04 11.82 -7.14
CA ALA A 92 9.37 11.69 -6.58
C ALA A 92 9.70 10.24 -6.21
N VAL A 93 8.74 9.47 -5.69
CA VAL A 93 8.93 8.04 -5.39
C VAL A 93 9.22 7.23 -6.67
N ILE A 94 8.47 7.46 -7.75
CA ILE A 94 8.68 6.81 -9.04
C ILE A 94 10.02 7.24 -9.65
N ALA A 95 10.36 8.52 -9.62
CA ALA A 95 11.64 9.03 -10.09
C ALA A 95 12.81 8.40 -9.31
N LYS A 96 12.66 8.25 -7.99
CA LYS A 96 13.62 7.55 -7.15
C LYS A 96 13.72 6.07 -7.52
N ALA A 97 12.60 5.37 -7.74
CA ALA A 97 12.62 3.98 -8.19
C ALA A 97 13.36 3.81 -9.53
N ARG A 98 13.18 4.75 -10.46
CA ARG A 98 13.96 4.80 -11.72
C ARG A 98 15.44 5.09 -11.48
N ALA A 99 15.83 5.87 -10.46
CA ALA A 99 17.25 6.16 -10.24
C ALA A 99 18.02 4.97 -9.60
N LEU A 100 17.33 4.08 -8.90
CA LEU A 100 17.92 3.08 -8.00
C LEU A 100 18.13 1.69 -8.64
N PHE A 101 18.64 1.63 -9.88
CA PHE A 101 18.81 0.39 -10.64
C PHE A 101 19.78 -0.66 -10.04
N ASP A 102 20.45 -0.39 -8.91
CA ASP A 102 21.07 -1.47 -8.13
C ASP A 102 19.99 -2.23 -7.33
N LYS A 103 19.87 -3.53 -7.61
CA LYS A 103 18.69 -4.38 -7.39
C LYS A 103 18.20 -4.51 -5.94
N SER A 104 18.88 -3.94 -4.95
CA SER A 104 18.46 -4.00 -3.54
C SER A 104 17.54 -2.83 -3.15
N GLN A 105 17.77 -1.63 -3.67
CA GLN A 105 17.08 -0.42 -3.19
C GLN A 105 15.64 -0.31 -3.69
N VAL A 106 15.33 -0.97 -4.82
CA VAL A 106 13.95 -1.09 -5.32
C VAL A 106 13.04 -1.83 -4.34
N PHE A 107 13.57 -2.84 -3.64
CA PHE A 107 12.82 -3.59 -2.65
C PHE A 107 12.63 -2.81 -1.35
N ASP A 108 13.48 -1.82 -1.04
CA ASP A 108 13.24 -0.94 0.11
C ASP A 108 12.02 -0.04 -0.12
N ILE A 109 11.83 0.45 -1.35
CA ILE A 109 10.64 1.21 -1.74
C ILE A 109 9.42 0.31 -1.69
N ALA A 110 9.51 -0.88 -2.30
CA ALA A 110 8.41 -1.83 -2.34
C ALA A 110 8.00 -2.29 -0.92
N GLU A 111 8.97 -2.59 -0.05
CA GLU A 111 8.72 -2.93 1.35
C GLU A 111 8.00 -1.80 2.08
N ARG A 112 8.44 -0.55 1.88
CA ARG A 112 7.81 0.60 2.52
C ARG A 112 6.34 0.74 2.11
N VAL A 113 6.08 0.65 0.82
CA VAL A 113 4.74 0.76 0.26
C VAL A 113 3.81 -0.32 0.80
N GLU A 114 4.23 -1.59 0.76
CA GLU A 114 3.41 -2.69 1.28
C GLU A 114 3.19 -2.61 2.81
N THR A 115 4.19 -2.12 3.55
CA THR A 115 4.07 -1.90 4.99
C THR A 115 3.00 -0.85 5.28
N ASP A 116 3.02 0.25 4.52
CA ASP A 116 2.03 1.32 4.65
C ASP A 116 0.64 0.79 4.23
N SER A 117 0.51 -0.01 3.15
CA SER A 117 -0.75 -0.68 2.77
C SER A 117 -1.31 -1.56 3.88
N VAL A 118 -0.50 -2.48 4.44
CA VAL A 118 -0.91 -3.33 5.57
C VAL A 118 -1.41 -2.51 6.76
N MET A 119 -0.72 -1.41 7.07
CA MET A 119 -1.09 -0.50 8.14
C MET A 119 -2.44 0.18 7.84
N PHE A 120 -2.61 0.78 6.67
CA PHE A 120 -3.86 1.46 6.31
C PHE A 120 -5.07 0.52 6.30
N VAL A 121 -4.93 -0.69 5.76
CA VAL A 121 -6.03 -1.67 5.75
C VAL A 121 -6.35 -2.15 7.17
N THR A 122 -5.34 -2.30 8.02
CA THR A 122 -5.53 -2.65 9.44
C THR A 122 -6.30 -1.55 10.18
N GLU A 123 -5.91 -0.28 10.00
CA GLU A 123 -6.60 0.85 10.61
C GLU A 123 -8.03 1.02 10.07
N LEU A 124 -8.23 0.84 8.76
CA LEU A 124 -9.56 0.90 8.17
C LEU A 124 -10.48 -0.16 8.75
N ALA A 125 -10.01 -1.42 8.85
CA ALA A 125 -10.79 -2.51 9.42
C ALA A 125 -11.03 -2.35 10.94
N ARG A 126 -10.13 -1.67 11.66
CA ARG A 126 -10.31 -1.33 13.08
C ARG A 126 -11.40 -0.29 13.26
N VAL A 127 -11.36 0.78 12.48
CA VAL A 127 -12.29 1.91 12.58
C VAL A 127 -13.68 1.54 12.03
N TYR A 128 -13.73 0.69 11.00
CA TYR A 128 -14.97 0.22 10.38
C TYR A 128 -15.04 -1.32 10.34
N PRO A 129 -15.30 -1.99 11.49
CA PRO A 129 -15.26 -3.45 11.59
C PRO A 129 -16.29 -4.19 10.74
N ASP A 130 -17.39 -3.53 10.38
CA ASP A 130 -18.48 -4.10 9.58
C ASP A 130 -18.41 -3.69 8.09
N LEU A 131 -17.59 -2.70 7.73
CA LEU A 131 -17.44 -2.25 6.35
C LEU A 131 -16.74 -3.33 5.52
N ALA A 132 -17.50 -3.97 4.63
CA ALA A 132 -16.98 -4.95 3.67
C ALA A 132 -15.97 -5.94 4.28
N LYS A 133 -16.29 -6.44 5.48
CA LYS A 133 -15.39 -7.22 6.33
C LYS A 133 -14.71 -8.39 5.60
N GLY A 134 -15.42 -9.05 4.69
CA GLY A 134 -14.87 -10.14 3.87
C GLY A 134 -13.83 -9.66 2.86
N ASP A 135 -14.09 -8.53 2.21
CA ASP A 135 -13.20 -7.93 1.22
C ASP A 135 -11.95 -7.36 1.90
N LEU A 136 -12.11 -6.58 2.99
CA LEU A 136 -10.98 -6.03 3.75
C LEU A 136 -10.09 -7.12 4.36
N ALA A 137 -10.67 -8.21 4.87
CA ALA A 137 -9.89 -9.34 5.37
C ALA A 137 -9.12 -10.06 4.25
N THR A 138 -9.68 -10.10 3.05
CA THR A 138 -9.04 -10.69 1.87
C THR A 138 -7.87 -9.83 1.43
N ILE A 139 -8.08 -8.53 1.25
CA ILE A 139 -7.03 -7.57 0.87
C ILE A 139 -5.91 -7.59 1.91
N LEU A 140 -6.22 -7.47 3.21
CA LEU A 140 -5.19 -7.51 4.26
C LEU A 140 -4.30 -8.76 4.21
N LYS A 141 -4.87 -9.91 3.81
CA LYS A 141 -4.11 -11.15 3.63
C LYS A 141 -3.23 -11.10 2.38
N GLU A 142 -3.70 -10.46 1.33
CA GLU A 142 -2.97 -10.26 0.06
C GLU A 142 -1.81 -9.27 0.26
N GLU A 143 -2.03 -8.11 0.86
CA GLU A 143 -0.98 -7.14 1.24
C GLU A 143 0.12 -7.78 2.09
N LYS A 144 -0.28 -8.54 3.13
CA LYS A 144 0.69 -9.26 3.98
C LYS A 144 1.51 -10.29 3.19
N LYS A 145 0.91 -10.91 2.18
CA LYS A 145 1.60 -11.87 1.30
C LYS A 145 2.56 -11.13 0.35
N HIS A 146 2.17 -9.98 -0.18
CA HIS A 146 3.05 -9.14 -0.99
C HIS A 146 4.26 -8.68 -0.16
N LEU A 147 4.03 -8.08 1.01
CA LEU A 147 5.09 -7.67 1.95
C LEU A 147 6.04 -8.84 2.27
N ARG A 148 5.50 -10.00 2.64
CA ARG A 148 6.31 -11.19 2.93
C ARG A 148 7.19 -11.56 1.73
N THR A 149 6.61 -11.60 0.53
CA THR A 149 7.34 -12.00 -0.69
C THR A 149 8.44 -10.99 -1.05
N ILE A 150 8.22 -9.70 -0.80
CA ILE A 150 9.23 -8.65 -0.96
C ILE A 150 10.38 -8.84 0.04
N LEU A 151 10.07 -9.07 1.31
CA LEU A 151 11.06 -9.30 2.37
C LEU A 151 11.90 -10.56 2.10
N GLU A 152 11.28 -11.63 1.61
CA GLU A 152 11.97 -12.85 1.14
C GLU A 152 12.96 -12.51 0.02
N LYS A 153 12.51 -11.80 -1.02
CA LYS A 153 13.38 -11.39 -2.15
C LYS A 153 14.53 -10.47 -1.73
N LYS A 154 14.28 -9.58 -0.78
CA LYS A 154 15.28 -8.68 -0.20
C LYS A 154 16.34 -9.47 0.57
N THR A 155 15.93 -10.48 1.33
CA THR A 155 16.81 -11.37 2.10
C THR A 155 17.64 -12.28 1.20
N ASP A 156 17.03 -12.93 0.20
CA ASP A 156 17.74 -13.81 -0.73
C ASP A 156 18.88 -13.07 -1.43
N ARG A 157 18.70 -11.79 -1.78
CA ARG A 157 19.75 -10.96 -2.38
C ARG A 157 20.83 -10.51 -1.41
N SER A 158 20.53 -10.35 -0.12
CA SER A 158 21.55 -9.98 0.88
C SER A 158 22.55 -11.12 1.06
N ILE A 159 22.09 -12.38 0.99
CA ILE A 159 22.93 -13.58 1.07
C ILE A 159 23.93 -13.65 -0.10
N PHE A 160 23.52 -13.29 -1.32
CA PHE A 160 24.43 -13.24 -2.48
C PHE A 160 25.46 -12.09 -2.45
N ARG A 161 25.30 -11.07 -1.60
CA ARG A 161 26.30 -9.98 -1.43
C ARG A 161 27.39 -10.31 -0.39
N ILE A 162 27.19 -11.30 0.49
CA ILE A 162 28.16 -11.67 1.54
C ILE A 162 29.21 -12.67 1.01
N GLY A 163 28.99 -13.27 -0.17
CA GLY A 163 29.86 -14.28 -0.77
C GLY A 163 30.75 -13.81 -1.91
N MET A 164 30.94 -12.50 -2.13
CA MET A 164 31.81 -11.95 -3.18
C MET A 164 32.82 -10.96 -2.63
#